data_AF-A0A4S4M5E1-F1
#
_entry.id   AF-A0A4S4M5E1-F1
#
_cell.length_a   1.000
_cell.length_b   1.000
_cell.length_c   1.000
_cell.angle_alpha   90.00
_cell.angle_beta   90.00
_cell.angle_gamma   90.00
#
_symmetry.space_group_name_H-M   'P 1'
#
loop_
_entity.id
_entity.type
_entity.pdbx_description
1 polymer ?
#
loop_
_entity_poly.entity_id
_entity_poly.type
_entity_poly.pdbx_seq_one_letter_code
_entity_poly.pdbx_strand_id
1 'polypeptide(L)'
;MQLVGRSEDYTSDNTTLNPAIVEGQANPMRRDTVQVPAGTSVTLRVIADNPGAWFFHCHIEWHLEVGLAVTFLEAPLIAQERGGGIPSFLAGHCAALGMPASGNAAGHASTTDLMGLPLGPFPQNNGWHSKGIGAMAGCVLTAVLGMASVTWYSIGEHMTEEEMEDEARAKHAAKLARGRFFGLLKKRE
;
A
#
# COMPACT_ATOMS: atom_id res chain seq x y z
N MET A 1 25.83 3.80 -8.32
CA MET A 1 25.01 4.63 -9.24
C MET A 1 25.33 6.11 -9.03
N GLN A 2 25.68 6.81 -10.10
CA GLN A 2 25.95 8.25 -10.13
C GLN A 2 24.72 9.00 -10.68
N LEU A 3 24.41 10.17 -10.15
CA LEU A 3 23.35 11.04 -10.64
C LEU A 3 23.96 12.09 -11.55
N VAL A 4 23.62 12.03 -12.84
CA VAL A 4 24.25 12.89 -13.86
C VAL A 4 23.31 13.92 -14.46
N GLY A 5 22.02 13.84 -14.15
CA GLY A 5 21.03 14.81 -14.61
C GLY A 5 19.74 14.74 -13.80
N ARG A 6 19.03 15.86 -13.77
CA ARG A 6 17.66 15.99 -13.26
C ARG A 6 16.89 16.95 -14.15
N SER A 7 15.60 16.67 -14.32
CA SER A 7 14.67 17.55 -15.02
C SER A 7 13.72 18.20 -14.01
N GLU A 8 13.29 19.43 -14.25
CA GLU A 8 12.23 20.06 -13.45
C GLU A 8 10.84 19.74 -14.01
N ASP A 9 10.73 19.51 -15.33
CA ASP A 9 9.50 19.06 -15.98
C ASP A 9 9.84 18.11 -17.14
N TYR A 10 9.68 16.80 -16.96
CA TYR A 10 10.07 15.82 -17.99
C TYR A 10 9.24 15.93 -19.29
N THR A 11 8.13 16.66 -19.29
CA THR A 11 7.27 16.83 -20.47
C THR A 11 7.63 18.03 -21.35
N SER A 12 8.50 18.91 -20.86
CA SER A 12 8.90 20.13 -21.56
C SER A 12 10.20 19.96 -22.35
N ASP A 13 10.29 20.53 -23.55
CA ASP A 13 11.55 20.62 -24.30
C ASP A 13 12.40 21.84 -23.91
N ASN A 14 11.97 22.61 -22.90
CA ASN A 14 12.68 23.81 -22.47
C ASN A 14 13.99 23.45 -21.75
N THR A 15 15.11 23.86 -22.35
CA THR A 15 16.47 23.60 -21.86
C THR A 15 16.81 24.28 -20.54
N THR A 16 16.02 25.29 -20.12
CA THR A 16 16.16 25.93 -18.81
C THR A 16 15.59 25.06 -17.70
N LEU A 17 14.48 24.35 -17.97
CA LEU A 17 13.87 23.39 -17.05
C LEU A 17 14.60 22.04 -17.10
N ASN A 18 15.09 21.68 -18.29
CA ASN A 18 15.71 20.41 -18.59
C ASN A 18 17.08 20.63 -19.22
N PRO A 19 18.10 20.97 -18.41
CA PRO A 19 19.46 21.17 -18.93
C PRO A 19 19.99 19.87 -19.56
N ALA A 20 20.77 20.02 -20.63
CA ALA A 20 21.39 18.88 -21.30
C ALA A 20 22.34 18.12 -20.36
N ILE A 21 22.41 16.80 -20.52
CA ILE A 21 23.28 15.94 -19.73
C ILE A 21 24.74 16.25 -20.11
N VAL A 22 25.56 16.55 -19.11
CA VAL A 22 27.00 16.78 -19.28
C VAL A 22 27.73 15.46 -19.05
N GLU A 23 28.21 14.82 -20.12
CA GLU A 23 28.84 13.50 -20.00
C GLU A 23 30.13 13.50 -19.14
N GLY A 24 30.88 14.61 -19.13
CA GLY A 24 32.17 14.74 -18.43
C GLY A 24 32.11 15.31 -17.02
N GLN A 25 30.99 15.21 -16.30
CA GLN A 25 30.87 15.78 -14.95
C GLN A 25 31.99 15.32 -14.01
N ALA A 26 32.67 16.29 -13.39
CA ALA A 26 33.66 16.02 -12.36
C ALA A 26 32.95 15.59 -11.06
N ASN A 27 33.11 14.33 -10.67
CA ASN A 27 32.62 13.76 -9.41
C ASN A 27 31.10 13.95 -9.16
N PRO A 28 30.21 13.37 -9.99
CA PRO A 28 28.77 13.41 -9.75
C PRO A 28 28.40 12.72 -8.43
N MET A 29 27.28 13.15 -7.82
CA MET A 29 26.76 12.55 -6.59
C MET A 29 26.52 11.04 -6.78
N ARG A 30 27.00 10.23 -5.84
CA ARG A 30 26.84 8.76 -5.86
C ARG A 30 26.00 8.30 -4.67
N ARG A 31 24.94 7.55 -4.95
CA ARG A 31 24.01 6.97 -3.95
C ARG A 31 23.29 5.76 -4.53
N ASP A 32 22.60 4.99 -3.70
CA ASP A 32 21.77 3.84 -4.09
C ASP A 32 20.31 4.23 -4.39
N THR A 33 19.73 5.12 -3.58
CA THR A 33 18.30 5.45 -3.61
C THR A 33 18.10 6.93 -3.83
N VAL A 34 17.28 7.35 -4.79
CA VAL A 34 17.01 8.77 -5.07
C VAL A 34 15.51 9.01 -5.20
N GLN A 35 15.02 10.13 -4.65
CA GLN A 35 13.63 10.55 -4.82
C GLN A 35 13.42 11.21 -6.19
N VAL A 36 12.36 10.82 -6.91
CA VAL A 36 11.93 11.47 -8.15
C VAL A 36 10.59 12.15 -7.87
N PRO A 37 10.56 13.49 -7.72
CA PRO A 37 9.30 14.23 -7.61
C PRO A 37 8.38 14.01 -8.81
N ALA A 38 7.08 14.17 -8.61
CA ALA A 38 6.10 14.06 -9.70
C ALA A 38 6.41 15.10 -10.79
N GLY A 39 6.28 14.71 -12.06
CA GLY A 39 6.59 15.58 -13.19
C GLY A 39 8.08 15.77 -13.47
N THR A 40 8.98 15.11 -12.74
CA THR A 40 10.43 15.21 -12.94
C THR A 40 11.04 13.90 -13.43
N SER A 41 12.31 13.93 -13.83
CA SER A 41 13.11 12.77 -14.17
C SER A 41 14.53 12.88 -13.59
N VAL A 42 15.23 11.74 -13.50
CA VAL A 42 16.61 11.65 -13.03
C VAL A 42 17.40 10.78 -14.00
N THR A 43 18.55 11.27 -14.44
CA THR A 43 19.48 10.50 -15.28
C THR A 43 20.55 9.86 -14.41
N LEU A 44 20.70 8.55 -14.57
CA LEU A 44 21.60 7.73 -13.78
C LEU A 44 22.74 7.22 -14.67
N ARG A 45 23.96 7.22 -14.13
CA ARG A 45 25.12 6.56 -14.72
C ARG A 45 25.56 5.41 -13.82
N VAL A 46 25.69 4.24 -14.40
CA VAL A 46 26.14 3.02 -13.72
C VAL A 46 27.30 2.44 -14.51
N ILE A 47 28.30 1.96 -13.79
CA ILE A 47 29.38 1.15 -14.34
C ILE A 47 28.97 -0.30 -14.08
N ALA A 48 28.89 -1.10 -15.13
CA ALA A 48 28.62 -2.53 -15.04
C ALA A 48 29.91 -3.29 -14.70
N ASP A 49 30.36 -3.18 -13.45
CA ASP A 49 31.55 -3.83 -12.90
C ASP A 49 31.27 -4.94 -11.86
N ASN A 50 29.99 -5.26 -11.63
CA ASN A 50 29.51 -6.19 -10.63
C ASN A 50 28.53 -7.23 -11.23
N PRO A 51 29.02 -8.34 -11.81
CA PRO A 51 28.19 -9.36 -12.44
C PRO A 51 27.12 -9.95 -11.49
N GLY A 52 25.86 -9.99 -11.92
CA GLY A 52 24.75 -10.48 -11.11
C GLY A 52 23.37 -10.05 -11.59
N ALA A 53 22.35 -10.37 -10.81
CA ALA A 53 20.99 -9.88 -10.99
C ALA A 53 20.70 -8.78 -9.98
N TRP A 54 20.47 -7.55 -10.45
CA TRP A 54 20.29 -6.36 -9.61
C TRP A 54 18.85 -5.85 -9.68
N PHE A 55 18.23 -5.70 -8.52
CA PHE A 55 16.86 -5.23 -8.43
C PHE A 55 16.79 -3.71 -8.35
N PHE A 56 16.09 -3.08 -9.29
CA PHE A 56 15.88 -1.64 -9.35
C PHE A 56 14.38 -1.35 -9.29
N HIS A 57 13.93 -0.69 -8.23
CA HIS A 57 12.50 -0.52 -7.97
C HIS A 57 12.21 0.77 -7.21
N CYS A 58 10.94 1.15 -7.15
CA CYS A 58 10.50 2.16 -6.19
C CYS A 58 10.47 1.54 -4.79
N HIS A 59 11.07 2.25 -3.84
CA HIS A 59 11.13 1.82 -2.44
C HIS A 59 9.83 2.12 -1.65
N ILE A 60 8.75 2.44 -2.36
CA ILE A 60 7.42 2.55 -1.79
C ILE A 60 6.74 1.20 -1.97
N GLU A 61 6.44 0.53 -0.85
CA GLU A 61 6.05 -0.89 -0.83
C GLU A 61 4.84 -1.18 -1.70
N TRP A 62 3.81 -0.33 -1.65
CA TRP A 62 2.63 -0.47 -2.50
C TRP A 62 2.90 -0.17 -3.99
N HIS A 63 3.92 0.62 -4.34
CA HIS A 63 4.34 0.79 -5.74
C HIS A 63 5.13 -0.43 -6.24
N LEU A 64 5.93 -1.03 -5.36
CA LEU A 64 6.64 -2.28 -5.65
C LEU A 64 5.66 -3.43 -5.87
N GLU A 65 4.66 -3.57 -4.99
CA GLU A 65 3.65 -4.63 -5.05
C GLU A 65 2.83 -4.60 -6.35
N VAL A 66 2.54 -3.41 -6.88
CA VAL A 66 1.86 -3.25 -8.18
C VAL A 66 2.80 -3.42 -9.38
N GLY A 67 4.09 -3.65 -9.17
CA GLY A 67 5.06 -4.02 -10.20
C GLY A 67 6.00 -2.91 -10.69
N LEU A 68 6.18 -1.81 -9.94
CA LEU A 68 7.12 -0.74 -10.34
C LEU A 68 8.58 -1.11 -10.06
N ALA A 69 9.07 -2.12 -10.78
CA ALA A 69 10.39 -2.69 -10.64
C ALA A 69 10.94 -3.22 -11.97
N VAL A 70 12.26 -3.31 -12.05
CA VAL A 70 13.01 -3.96 -13.13
C VAL A 70 14.22 -4.69 -12.52
N THR A 71 14.62 -5.79 -13.14
CA THR A 71 15.85 -6.51 -12.78
C THR A 71 16.88 -6.35 -13.89
N PHE A 72 18.06 -5.83 -13.56
CA PHE A 72 19.19 -5.77 -14.48
C PHE A 72 20.01 -7.06 -14.37
N LEU A 73 20.18 -7.77 -15.49
CA LEU A 73 21.06 -8.92 -15.58
C LEU A 73 22.43 -8.48 -16.12
N GLU A 74 23.39 -8.33 -15.22
CA GLU A 74 24.72 -7.84 -15.54
C GLU A 74 25.70 -8.99 -15.75
N ALA A 75 26.34 -9.02 -16.93
CA ALA A 75 27.39 -9.98 -17.29
C ALA A 75 27.08 -11.44 -16.86
N PRO A 76 25.98 -12.05 -17.35
CA PRO A 76 25.48 -13.33 -16.84
C PRO A 76 26.47 -14.49 -17.01
N LEU A 77 27.30 -14.47 -18.07
CA LEU A 77 28.33 -15.48 -18.28
C LEU A 77 29.43 -15.40 -17.21
N ILE A 78 29.89 -14.18 -16.89
CA ILE A 78 30.88 -13.95 -15.84
C ILE A 78 30.28 -14.29 -14.47
N ALA A 79 29.00 -13.96 -14.24
CA ALA A 79 28.32 -14.30 -12.99
C ALA A 79 28.24 -15.83 -12.78
N GLN A 80 28.00 -16.60 -13.84
CA GLN A 80 27.97 -18.08 -13.78
C GLN A 80 29.36 -18.67 -13.48
N GLU A 81 30.42 -18.11 -14.07
CA GLU A 81 31.80 -18.53 -13.83
C GLU A 81 32.28 -18.19 -12.42
N ARG A 82 32.03 -16.96 -11.96
CA ARG A 82 32.47 -16.46 -10.63
C ARG A 82 31.68 -17.09 -9.49
N GLY A 83 30.41 -17.41 -9.71
CA GLY A 83 29.49 -17.83 -8.66
C GLY A 83 29.78 -19.22 -8.09
N GLY A 84 30.67 -20.02 -8.69
CA GLY A 84 30.93 -21.40 -8.23
C GLY A 84 29.69 -22.31 -8.27
N GLY A 85 28.64 -21.88 -8.96
CA GLY A 85 27.29 -22.44 -8.87
C GLY A 85 26.46 -21.86 -7.73
N ILE A 86 25.14 -21.79 -7.93
CA ILE A 86 24.20 -21.43 -6.89
C ILE A 86 24.31 -22.47 -5.75
N PRO A 87 24.52 -22.06 -4.48
CA PRO A 87 24.55 -22.98 -3.36
C PRO A 87 23.34 -23.93 -3.35
N SER A 88 23.58 -25.22 -3.10
CA SER A 88 22.54 -26.27 -3.19
C SER A 88 21.34 -26.03 -2.28
N PHE A 89 21.53 -25.32 -1.15
CA PHE A 89 20.43 -24.96 -0.25
C PHE A 89 19.39 -24.04 -0.91
N LEU A 90 19.79 -23.17 -1.85
CA LEU A 90 18.85 -22.29 -2.55
C LEU A 90 17.91 -23.09 -3.45
N ALA A 91 18.44 -24.10 -4.16
CA ALA A 91 17.62 -25.03 -4.92
C ALA A 91 16.66 -25.82 -4.00
N GLY A 92 17.13 -26.19 -2.80
CA GLY A 92 16.29 -26.80 -1.76
C GLY A 92 15.15 -25.89 -1.29
N HIS A 93 15.40 -24.60 -1.10
CA HIS A 93 14.36 -23.63 -0.76
C HIS A 93 13.33 -23.46 -1.89
N CYS A 94 13.77 -23.38 -3.15
CA CYS A 94 12.86 -23.34 -4.30
C CYS A 94 11.97 -24.59 -4.33
N ALA A 95 12.55 -25.79 -4.13
CA ALA A 95 11.79 -27.03 -4.09
C ALA A 95 10.77 -27.07 -2.93
N ALA A 96 11.14 -26.58 -1.75
CA ALA A 96 10.24 -26.49 -0.60
C ALA A 96 9.05 -25.54 -0.83
N LEU A 97 9.26 -24.48 -1.63
CA LEU A 97 8.22 -23.52 -2.03
C LEU A 97 7.43 -23.98 -3.27
N GLY A 98 7.75 -25.15 -3.85
CA GLY A 98 7.15 -25.61 -5.10
C GLY A 98 7.50 -24.75 -6.32
N MET A 99 8.62 -24.02 -6.25
CA MET A 99 9.10 -23.13 -7.32
C MET A 99 10.19 -23.80 -8.15
N PRO A 100 10.19 -23.65 -9.49
CA PRO A 100 11.26 -24.16 -10.33
C PRO A 100 12.56 -23.36 -10.11
N ALA A 101 13.69 -24.06 -9.92
CA ALA A 101 15.01 -23.44 -9.75
C ALA A 101 15.68 -23.04 -11.07
N SER A 102 15.07 -23.40 -12.21
CA SER A 102 15.56 -23.11 -13.55
C SER A 102 14.39 -22.87 -14.49
N GLY A 103 14.56 -21.96 -15.45
CA GLY A 103 13.55 -21.60 -16.43
C GLY A 103 13.64 -20.13 -16.80
N ASN A 104 12.68 -19.67 -17.59
CA ASN A 104 12.50 -18.25 -17.88
C ASN A 104 11.79 -17.53 -16.72
N ALA A 105 11.32 -16.30 -16.95
CA ALA A 105 10.59 -15.52 -15.94
C ALA A 105 9.32 -16.21 -15.40
N ALA A 106 8.68 -17.08 -16.18
CA ALA A 106 7.52 -17.88 -15.77
C ALA A 106 7.90 -19.24 -15.17
N GLY A 107 9.20 -19.58 -15.11
CA GLY A 107 9.69 -20.88 -14.64
C GLY A 107 9.64 -22.00 -15.69
N HIS A 108 9.40 -21.68 -16.97
CA HIS A 108 9.33 -22.67 -18.05
C HIS A 108 10.67 -22.85 -18.75
N ALA A 109 10.93 -24.06 -19.27
CA ALA A 109 12.07 -24.36 -20.14
C ALA A 109 11.84 -23.88 -21.58
N SER A 110 11.48 -22.61 -21.74
CA SER A 110 11.14 -21.98 -23.02
C SER A 110 11.64 -20.54 -23.04
N THR A 111 12.07 -20.04 -24.19
CA THR A 111 12.52 -18.64 -24.33
C THR A 111 11.36 -17.67 -24.53
N THR A 112 10.18 -18.16 -24.93
CA THR A 112 9.04 -17.32 -25.34
C THR A 112 7.76 -17.60 -24.57
N ASP A 113 7.62 -18.77 -23.95
CA ASP A 113 6.43 -19.12 -23.18
C ASP A 113 6.46 -18.44 -21.80
N LEU A 114 5.78 -17.30 -21.70
CA LEU A 114 5.65 -16.52 -20.47
C LEU A 114 4.28 -16.70 -19.81
N MET A 115 3.55 -17.78 -20.13
CA MET A 115 2.24 -18.05 -19.55
C MET A 115 2.33 -18.28 -18.04
N GLY A 116 1.41 -17.63 -17.30
CA GLY A 116 1.36 -17.67 -15.84
C GLY A 116 2.04 -16.49 -15.14
N LEU A 117 2.74 -15.61 -15.87
CA LEU A 117 3.23 -14.36 -15.29
C LEU A 117 2.07 -13.44 -14.91
N PRO A 118 2.14 -12.77 -13.74
CA PRO A 118 1.21 -11.71 -13.41
C PRO A 118 1.36 -10.58 -14.44
N LEU A 119 0.28 -10.28 -15.15
CA LEU A 119 0.22 -9.12 -16.04
C LEU A 119 -0.01 -7.86 -15.21
N GLY A 120 0.79 -6.82 -15.46
CA GLY A 120 0.62 -5.51 -14.82
C GLY A 120 1.82 -4.58 -15.01
N PRO A 121 1.70 -3.30 -14.61
CA PRO A 121 0.51 -2.64 -14.06
C PRO A 121 -0.46 -2.17 -15.16
N PHE A 122 -1.77 -2.28 -14.91
CA PHE A 122 -2.81 -1.69 -15.75
C PHE A 122 -3.10 -0.23 -15.32
N PRO A 123 -3.63 0.63 -16.22
CA PRO A 123 -4.06 1.96 -15.84
C PRO A 123 -5.03 1.91 -14.65
N GLN A 124 -4.68 2.59 -13.56
CA GLN A 124 -5.51 2.65 -12.37
C GLN A 124 -6.80 3.42 -12.71
N ASN A 125 -7.96 2.81 -12.44
CA ASN A 125 -9.23 3.52 -12.59
C ASN A 125 -9.40 4.46 -11.39
N ASN A 126 -9.00 5.71 -11.56
CA ASN A 126 -9.09 6.74 -10.52
C ASN A 126 -10.53 7.21 -10.24
N GLY A 127 -11.54 6.58 -10.84
CA GLY A 127 -12.95 6.87 -10.62
C GLY A 127 -13.51 6.27 -9.33
N TRP A 128 -14.76 6.64 -9.03
CA TRP A 128 -15.50 6.07 -7.90
C TRP A 128 -15.91 4.64 -8.17
N HIS A 129 -15.32 3.68 -7.45
CA HIS A 129 -15.79 2.31 -7.47
C HIS A 129 -17.17 2.18 -6.81
N SER A 130 -18.01 1.26 -7.29
CA SER A 130 -19.34 1.00 -6.72
C SER A 130 -19.31 0.73 -5.21
N LYS A 131 -18.28 0.02 -4.73
CA LYS A 131 -18.03 -0.19 -3.30
C LYS A 131 -17.75 1.13 -2.55
N GLY A 132 -16.98 2.04 -3.15
CA GLY A 132 -16.69 3.36 -2.59
C GLY A 132 -17.92 4.26 -2.54
N ILE A 133 -18.74 4.25 -3.61
CA ILE A 133 -20.03 4.96 -3.64
C ILE A 133 -20.96 4.45 -2.54
N GLY A 134 -21.09 3.12 -2.40
CA GLY A 134 -21.91 2.50 -1.36
C GLY A 134 -21.42 2.85 0.05
N ALA A 135 -20.11 2.81 0.29
CA ALA A 135 -19.53 3.20 1.58
C ALA A 135 -19.83 4.67 1.92
N MET A 136 -19.64 5.59 0.96
CA MET A 136 -19.96 7.00 1.16
C MET A 136 -21.44 7.24 1.43
N ALA A 137 -22.33 6.58 0.67
CA ALA A 137 -23.76 6.67 0.89
C ALA A 137 -24.15 6.19 2.30
N GLY A 138 -23.53 5.10 2.77
CA GLY A 138 -23.70 4.61 4.14
C GLY A 138 -23.25 5.63 5.19
N CYS A 139 -22.06 6.21 5.04
CA CYS A 139 -21.56 7.25 5.94
C CYS A 139 -22.51 8.45 6.02
N VAL A 140 -22.95 8.96 4.86
CA VAL A 140 -23.89 10.10 4.79
C VAL A 140 -25.22 9.75 5.47
N LEU A 141 -25.76 8.56 5.22
CA LEU A 141 -27.01 8.12 5.84
C LEU A 141 -26.88 8.06 7.37
N THR A 142 -25.80 7.46 7.89
CA THR A 142 -25.58 7.37 9.34
C THR A 142 -25.42 8.74 9.99
N ALA A 143 -24.72 9.68 9.32
CA ALA A 143 -24.58 11.04 9.81
C ALA A 143 -25.93 11.77 9.87
N VAL A 144 -26.77 11.63 8.83
CA VAL A 144 -28.10 12.22 8.80
C VAL A 144 -29.00 11.63 9.89
N LEU A 145 -29.00 10.31 10.06
CA LEU A 145 -29.77 9.65 11.13
C LEU A 145 -29.27 10.07 12.53
N GLY A 146 -27.95 10.22 12.72
CA GLY A 146 -27.35 10.73 13.94
C GLY A 146 -27.80 12.17 14.25
N MET A 147 -27.75 13.06 13.26
CA MET A 147 -28.23 14.43 13.44
C MET A 147 -29.74 14.48 13.70
N ALA A 148 -30.54 13.70 12.97
CA ALA A 148 -31.99 13.65 13.15
C ALA A 148 -32.38 13.15 14.55
N SER A 149 -31.68 12.13 15.06
CA SER A 149 -31.92 11.61 16.41
C SER A 149 -31.55 12.64 17.48
N VAL A 150 -30.42 13.34 17.37
CA VAL A 150 -30.07 14.44 18.29
C VAL A 150 -31.14 15.53 18.29
N THR A 151 -31.58 15.98 17.11
CA THR A 151 -32.64 16.97 16.99
C THR A 151 -33.96 16.49 17.59
N TRP A 152 -34.33 15.24 17.37
CA TRP A 152 -35.54 14.64 17.96
C TRP A 152 -35.49 14.65 19.50
N TYR A 153 -34.36 14.23 20.09
CA TYR A 153 -34.18 14.28 21.55
C TYR A 153 -34.09 15.71 22.09
N SER A 154 -33.61 16.66 21.30
CA SER A 154 -33.56 18.08 21.69
C SER A 154 -34.92 18.79 21.61
N ILE A 155 -35.85 18.29 20.79
CA ILE A 155 -37.19 18.89 20.58
C ILE A 155 -38.25 18.19 21.45
N GLY A 156 -38.05 16.91 21.80
CA GLY A 156 -38.92 16.19 22.73
C GLY A 156 -38.98 16.93 24.07
N GLU A 157 -40.20 17.19 24.54
CA GLU A 157 -40.55 18.07 25.67
C GLU A 157 -39.50 18.10 26.79
N HIS A 158 -39.08 19.32 27.15
CA HIS A 158 -38.44 19.57 28.43
C HIS A 158 -39.45 19.22 29.54
N MET A 159 -39.48 17.96 29.96
CA MET A 159 -40.16 17.57 31.19
C MET A 159 -39.61 18.47 32.29
N THR A 160 -40.50 19.06 33.09
CA THR A 160 -40.08 19.84 34.25
C THR A 160 -39.27 18.93 35.19
N GLU A 161 -38.31 19.49 35.94
CA GLU A 161 -37.48 18.70 36.87
C GLU A 161 -38.35 17.82 37.80
N GLU A 162 -39.51 18.34 38.19
CA GLU A 162 -40.51 17.67 39.03
C GLU A 162 -41.13 16.43 38.33
N GLU A 163 -41.55 16.56 37.06
CA GLU A 163 -42.06 15.43 36.27
C GLU A 163 -40.98 14.37 36.02
N MET A 164 -39.73 14.80 35.86
CA MET A 164 -38.59 13.92 35.64
C MET A 164 -38.25 13.12 36.91
N GLU A 165 -38.30 13.76 38.08
CA GLU A 165 -38.14 13.09 39.37
C GLU A 165 -39.25 12.08 39.66
N ASP A 166 -40.50 12.42 39.34
CA ASP A 166 -41.64 11.54 39.55
C ASP A 166 -41.61 10.33 38.60
N GLU A 167 -41.23 10.52 37.34
CA GLU A 167 -41.04 9.41 36.41
C GLU A 167 -39.85 8.52 36.81
N ALA A 168 -38.75 9.11 37.31
CA ALA A 168 -37.62 8.36 37.85
C ALA A 168 -38.00 7.55 39.10
N ARG A 169 -38.78 8.14 40.02
CA ARG A 169 -39.35 7.43 41.18
C ARG A 169 -40.25 6.29 40.74
N ALA A 170 -41.11 6.51 39.75
CA ALA A 170 -41.99 5.47 39.20
C ALA A 170 -41.21 4.33 38.52
N LYS A 171 -40.19 4.64 37.71
CA LYS A 171 -39.30 3.65 37.08
C LYS A 171 -38.49 2.87 38.12
N HIS A 172 -38.01 3.54 39.18
CA HIS A 172 -37.30 2.88 40.28
C HIS A 172 -38.24 1.96 41.07
N ALA A 173 -39.45 2.41 41.40
CA ALA A 173 -40.48 1.59 42.04
C ALA A 173 -40.87 0.38 41.17
N ALA A 174 -41.03 0.57 39.86
CA ALA A 174 -41.32 -0.52 38.91
C ALA A 174 -40.14 -1.51 38.80
N LYS A 175 -38.88 -1.03 38.84
CA LYS A 175 -37.68 -1.88 38.86
C LYS A 175 -37.55 -2.67 40.17
N LEU A 176 -37.90 -2.05 41.29
CA LEU A 176 -37.99 -2.73 42.59
C LEU A 176 -39.12 -3.78 42.58
N ALA A 177 -40.26 -3.46 41.98
CA ALA A 177 -41.43 -4.35 41.87
C ALA A 177 -41.23 -5.52 40.89
N ARG A 178 -40.49 -5.32 39.79
CA ARG A 178 -40.19 -6.39 38.81
C ARG A 178 -39.27 -7.48 39.35
N GLY A 179 -38.62 -7.26 40.49
CA GLY A 179 -37.67 -8.21 41.06
C GLY A 179 -36.41 -8.35 40.20
N ARG A 180 -35.30 -8.73 40.84
CA ARG A 180 -34.02 -8.97 40.14
C ARG A 180 -34.12 -10.23 39.27
N PHE A 181 -34.45 -10.06 38.00
CA PHE A 181 -34.16 -11.08 37.00
C PHE A 181 -32.63 -11.23 36.90
N PHE A 182 -32.12 -12.45 37.14
CA PHE A 182 -30.73 -12.82 37.49
C PHE A 182 -30.31 -12.68 38.97
N GLY A 183 -31.14 -13.13 39.91
CA GLY A 183 -30.77 -14.20 40.86
C GLY A 183 -29.45 -14.18 41.65
N LEU A 184 -28.75 -13.04 41.83
CA LEU A 184 -27.37 -13.07 42.37
C LEU A 184 -27.12 -12.44 43.72
N LEU A 185 -28.11 -11.97 44.49
CA LEU A 185 -27.90 -11.70 45.92
C LEU A 185 -29.23 -11.70 46.69
N LYS A 186 -29.40 -12.73 47.55
CA LYS A 186 -30.41 -12.79 48.61
C LYS A 186 -29.99 -11.83 49.73
N LYS A 187 -30.90 -10.99 50.21
CA LYS A 187 -30.70 -10.19 51.43
C LYS A 187 -30.62 -11.17 52.61
N ARG A 188 -29.45 -11.32 53.24
CA ARG A 188 -29.37 -11.89 54.59
C ARG A 188 -29.97 -10.86 55.54
N GLU A 189 -30.83 -11.39 56.41
CA GLU A 189 -31.62 -10.78 57.49
C GLU A 189 -31.33 -9.32 57.84
#